data_AF-A0A838UN83-F1
#
_entry.id   AF-A0A838UN83-F1
#
_cell.length_a   1.000
_cell.length_b   1.000
_cell.length_c   1.000
_cell.angle_alpha   90.00
_cell.angle_beta   90.00
_cell.angle_gamma   90.00
#
_symmetry.space_group_name_H-M   'P 1'
#
loop_
_entity.id
_entity.type
_entity.pdbx_description
1 polymer ?
#
loop_
_entity_poly.entity_id
_entity_poly.type
_entity_poly.pdbx_seq_one_letter_code
_entity_poly.pdbx_strand_id
1 'polypeptide(L)'
;MAATRKTASPAKPKNQRPQSAWIAFPEAGVFSWFGPLEPAIPLGLYDLTTEGMTRVDTKHPAQLTALKGQLAAVRTVGRQDRVEIWTDRAALAQIERFPVALAFHSATIPPTDDGTIPIFQALPPPNLGECAFLWNGTSWTLLERAMLRPDGISLQLQLRDAIADLAAPADAWWTEPDLMAALADDQERDQALNHLETLALQQKRRRTSPARWEASWQQLQHLARQLAEAYWLAANPSTTQMAIADLSVNAVTVPADTISQQIMRSLLTAAEFQLDAEHQAAVWQPPLPERTVTIQLSQQEGETWRQMMDHLSVLGDEAVDTFCALLAMALATNGGADLARPFYVSPEMILAFMGRQESARIYTVEQRSLIIGILNTLARVQVSATIPHTQKRKRVYRLSSAILDLHSSTVGEYRLDTGEILWQQRLVSLGNWAAIAPQLSSNTVLILRKVLAYHPQRDRFAKRIGRWLTLQFSSHPALVLPMRELLTHAGVPIDKNHPDRTRRLIEAAFAELIQDHILGEATMIVDATPGAASRAQRIAQCTRGWWQDFELTEWQFTPATQTPVIPSATL
;
A
#
# COMPACT_ATOMS: atom_id res chain seq x y z
N MET A 1 -41.34 -2.87 -74.16
CA MET A 1 -41.43 -4.34 -74.07
C MET A 1 -40.48 -4.81 -72.99
N ALA A 2 -40.93 -5.82 -72.24
CA ALA A 2 -40.37 -6.32 -70.99
C ALA A 2 -38.97 -6.96 -71.12
N ALA A 3 -38.18 -6.91 -70.05
CA ALA A 3 -37.89 -8.11 -69.25
C ALA A 3 -37.01 -7.81 -68.02
N THR A 4 -37.52 -8.29 -66.89
CA THR A 4 -36.95 -8.49 -65.56
C THR A 4 -35.58 -9.16 -65.54
N ARG A 5 -34.68 -8.71 -64.65
CA ARG A 5 -33.70 -9.59 -64.00
C ARG A 5 -33.64 -9.32 -62.50
N LYS A 6 -33.92 -10.40 -61.76
CA LYS A 6 -34.01 -10.53 -60.30
C LYS A 6 -32.72 -10.05 -59.62
N THR A 7 -32.87 -9.14 -58.65
CA THR A 7 -31.91 -8.96 -57.57
C THR A 7 -31.94 -10.21 -56.69
N ALA A 8 -30.88 -11.03 -56.78
CA ALA A 8 -30.62 -12.06 -55.79
C ALA A 8 -30.29 -11.37 -54.46
N SER A 9 -31.08 -11.68 -53.43
CA SER A 9 -30.81 -11.32 -52.04
C SER A 9 -29.45 -11.91 -51.64
N PRO A 10 -28.51 -11.17 -51.03
CA PRO A 10 -27.29 -11.78 -50.52
C PRO A 10 -27.69 -12.80 -49.45
N ALA A 11 -27.28 -14.05 -49.67
CA ALA A 11 -27.50 -15.15 -48.75
C ALA A 11 -27.01 -14.76 -47.35
N LYS A 12 -27.88 -14.93 -46.34
CA LYS A 12 -27.49 -14.84 -44.93
C LYS A 12 -26.28 -15.75 -44.69
N PRO A 13 -25.16 -15.27 -44.12
CA PRO A 13 -24.15 -16.17 -43.61
C PRO A 13 -24.74 -16.84 -42.36
N LYS A 14 -25.14 -18.11 -42.49
CA LYS A 14 -25.35 -19.00 -41.36
C LYS A 14 -23.98 -19.28 -40.73
N ASN A 15 -23.87 -19.10 -39.41
CA ASN A 15 -22.74 -19.52 -38.57
C ASN A 15 -21.50 -18.61 -38.54
N GLN A 16 -21.64 -17.30 -38.30
CA GLN A 16 -20.49 -16.52 -37.81
C GLN A 16 -20.19 -16.93 -36.35
N ARG A 17 -19.09 -17.65 -36.15
CA ARG A 17 -18.51 -17.89 -34.82
C ARG A 17 -17.96 -16.56 -34.27
N PRO A 18 -18.01 -16.33 -32.96
CA PRO A 18 -17.46 -15.12 -32.35
C PRO A 18 -15.96 -15.02 -32.65
N GLN A 19 -15.55 -13.95 -33.33
CA GLN A 19 -14.14 -13.65 -33.61
C GLN A 19 -13.53 -12.97 -32.39
N SER A 20 -12.39 -13.43 -31.89
CA SER A 20 -11.52 -12.62 -31.03
C SER A 20 -10.72 -11.69 -31.93
N ALA A 21 -10.82 -10.38 -31.72
CA ALA A 21 -10.00 -9.41 -32.44
C ALA A 21 -8.70 -9.14 -31.66
N TRP A 22 -7.64 -8.79 -32.38
CA TRP A 22 -6.50 -8.08 -31.82
C TRP A 22 -6.39 -6.77 -32.60
N ILE A 23 -6.04 -5.68 -31.94
CA ILE A 23 -5.55 -4.52 -32.70
C ILE A 23 -4.03 -4.67 -32.79
N ALA A 24 -3.57 -4.94 -34.01
CA ALA A 24 -2.16 -4.98 -34.34
C ALA A 24 -1.63 -3.56 -34.55
N PHE A 25 -0.50 -3.26 -33.90
CA PHE A 25 0.31 -2.09 -34.19
C PHE A 25 1.61 -2.59 -34.83
N PRO A 26 1.60 -2.81 -36.16
CA PRO A 26 2.60 -3.64 -36.85
C PRO A 26 4.02 -3.07 -36.80
N GLU A 27 4.18 -1.76 -36.59
CA GLU A 27 5.49 -1.09 -36.54
C GLU A 27 6.35 -1.52 -35.34
N ALA A 28 5.77 -2.14 -34.31
CA ALA A 28 6.47 -2.51 -33.07
C ALA A 28 6.30 -3.99 -32.66
N GLY A 29 5.52 -4.80 -33.39
CA GLY A 29 5.19 -6.16 -32.95
C GLY A 29 4.36 -6.20 -31.66
N VAL A 30 3.59 -5.15 -31.41
CA VAL A 30 2.80 -4.95 -30.18
C VAL A 30 1.30 -5.09 -30.49
N PHE A 31 0.59 -5.75 -29.57
CA PHE A 31 -0.83 -6.08 -29.72
C PHE A 31 -1.61 -5.71 -28.47
N SER A 32 -2.88 -5.30 -28.65
CA SER A 32 -3.84 -5.16 -27.54
C SER A 32 -4.94 -6.20 -27.65
N TRP A 33 -5.31 -6.81 -26.52
CA TRP A 33 -6.31 -7.87 -26.44
C TRP A 33 -7.73 -7.29 -26.47
N PHE A 34 -8.59 -7.75 -27.40
CA PHE A 34 -10.00 -7.34 -27.47
C PHE A 34 -10.99 -8.35 -26.88
N GLY A 35 -10.51 -9.52 -26.50
CA GLY A 35 -11.32 -10.64 -26.04
C GLY A 35 -12.31 -11.17 -27.07
N PRO A 36 -13.13 -12.16 -26.70
CA PRO A 36 -14.13 -12.72 -27.60
C PRO A 36 -15.24 -11.68 -27.86
N LEU A 37 -15.65 -11.55 -29.12
CA LEU A 37 -16.86 -10.81 -29.48
C LEU A 37 -18.09 -11.61 -29.04
N GLU A 38 -18.76 -11.19 -27.97
CA GLU A 38 -20.03 -11.80 -27.57
C GLU A 38 -21.10 -11.59 -28.66
N PRO A 39 -21.94 -12.60 -28.94
CA PRO A 39 -23.05 -12.44 -29.88
C PRO A 39 -24.00 -11.34 -29.38
N ALA A 40 -24.45 -10.48 -30.30
CA ALA A 40 -25.32 -9.38 -29.96
C ALA A 40 -26.62 -9.87 -29.32
N ILE A 41 -26.92 -9.38 -28.12
CA ILE A 41 -28.17 -9.67 -27.42
C ILE A 41 -29.29 -8.82 -28.06
N PRO A 42 -30.49 -9.37 -28.33
CA PRO A 42 -31.61 -8.59 -28.87
C PRO A 42 -31.94 -7.35 -28.02
N LEU A 43 -32.07 -6.19 -28.69
CA LEU A 43 -32.65 -4.97 -28.13
C LEU A 43 -34.04 -5.28 -27.54
N GLY A 44 -34.18 -5.16 -26.21
CA GLY A 44 -35.46 -5.32 -25.50
C GLY A 44 -35.51 -6.46 -24.46
N LEU A 45 -34.46 -7.28 -24.33
CA LEU A 45 -34.42 -8.33 -23.29
C LEU A 45 -33.88 -7.87 -21.93
N TYR A 46 -33.13 -6.76 -21.90
CA TYR A 46 -32.49 -6.24 -20.70
C TYR A 46 -32.62 -4.72 -20.65
N ASP A 47 -32.93 -4.19 -19.46
CA ASP A 47 -32.75 -2.77 -19.17
C ASP A 47 -31.33 -2.56 -18.64
N LEU A 48 -30.38 -2.43 -19.57
CA LEU A 48 -28.98 -2.25 -19.22
C LEU A 48 -28.72 -0.96 -18.42
N THR A 49 -29.61 0.03 -18.48
CA THR A 49 -29.45 1.26 -17.70
C THR A 49 -29.68 1.03 -16.21
N THR A 50 -30.62 0.14 -15.85
CA THR A 50 -30.84 -0.26 -14.45
C THR A 50 -29.77 -1.21 -13.92
N GLU A 51 -29.08 -1.94 -14.80
CA GLU A 51 -27.86 -2.70 -14.48
C GLU A 51 -26.60 -1.80 -14.35
N GLY A 52 -26.75 -0.47 -14.40
CA GLY A 52 -25.64 0.48 -14.25
C GLY A 52 -24.75 0.61 -15.49
N MET A 53 -25.14 0.02 -16.62
CA MET A 53 -24.39 0.15 -17.87
C MET A 53 -24.76 1.44 -18.60
N THR A 54 -23.80 1.92 -19.38
CA THR A 54 -23.91 3.07 -20.25
C THR A 54 -23.45 2.71 -21.66
N ARG A 55 -24.03 3.38 -22.65
CA ARG A 55 -23.72 3.15 -24.05
C ARG A 55 -22.37 3.79 -24.38
N VAL A 56 -21.48 3.03 -25.00
CA VAL A 56 -20.19 3.50 -25.52
C VAL A 56 -20.42 4.23 -26.83
N ASP A 57 -19.76 5.38 -27.02
CA ASP A 57 -19.80 6.08 -28.30
C ASP A 57 -18.88 5.39 -29.31
N THR A 58 -19.49 4.63 -30.22
CA THR A 58 -18.77 3.91 -31.28
C THR A 58 -18.13 4.82 -32.32
N LYS A 59 -18.40 6.14 -32.30
CA LYS A 59 -17.68 7.12 -33.12
C LYS A 59 -16.24 7.37 -32.65
N HIS A 60 -15.92 6.96 -31.43
CA HIS A 60 -14.58 7.09 -30.84
C HIS A 60 -13.94 5.70 -30.66
N PRO A 61 -13.35 5.09 -31.71
CA PRO A 61 -12.77 3.74 -31.63
C PRO A 61 -11.67 3.62 -30.57
N ALA A 62 -11.04 4.73 -30.20
CA ALA A 62 -10.05 4.77 -29.13
C ALA A 62 -10.63 4.41 -27.76
N GLN A 63 -11.87 4.82 -27.46
CA GLN A 63 -12.54 4.47 -26.20
C GLN A 63 -12.79 2.97 -26.10
N LEU A 64 -13.24 2.34 -27.18
CA LEU A 64 -13.45 0.89 -27.23
C LEU A 64 -12.13 0.13 -27.04
N THR A 65 -11.06 0.62 -27.65
CA THR A 65 -9.71 0.05 -27.51
C THR A 65 -9.21 0.12 -26.07
N ALA A 66 -9.35 1.27 -25.41
CA ALA A 66 -8.99 1.42 -24.00
C ALA A 66 -9.90 0.59 -23.07
N LEU A 67 -11.21 0.50 -23.34
CA LEU A 67 -12.15 -0.37 -22.60
C LEU A 67 -11.68 -1.81 -22.60
N LYS A 68 -11.32 -2.31 -23.79
CA LYS A 68 -10.85 -3.68 -23.94
C LYS A 68 -9.46 -3.89 -23.37
N GLY A 69 -8.53 -2.94 -23.58
CA GLY A 69 -7.19 -2.98 -23.00
C GLY A 69 -7.17 -2.92 -21.46
N GLN A 70 -8.20 -2.32 -20.83
CA GLN A 70 -8.41 -2.33 -19.38
C GLN A 70 -9.36 -3.44 -18.93
N LEU A 71 -9.70 -4.37 -19.83
CA LEU A 71 -10.51 -5.56 -19.57
C LEU A 71 -11.91 -5.25 -19.04
N ALA A 72 -12.45 -4.08 -19.37
CA ALA A 72 -13.78 -3.67 -18.98
C ALA A 72 -14.84 -4.66 -19.50
N ALA A 73 -15.91 -4.84 -18.73
CA ALA A 73 -17.06 -5.63 -19.15
C ALA A 73 -17.80 -4.88 -20.26
N VAL A 74 -17.76 -5.41 -21.47
CA VAL A 74 -18.38 -4.82 -22.65
C VAL A 74 -19.46 -5.76 -23.19
N ARG A 75 -20.69 -5.27 -23.30
CA ARG A 75 -21.82 -6.00 -23.88
C ARG A 75 -22.21 -5.44 -25.24
N THR A 76 -22.48 -6.34 -26.16
CA THR A 76 -22.96 -6.02 -27.50
C THR A 76 -24.46 -6.25 -27.56
N VAL A 77 -25.25 -5.22 -27.88
CA VAL A 77 -26.72 -5.29 -27.94
C VAL A 77 -27.19 -4.79 -29.29
N GLY A 78 -28.04 -5.55 -29.98
CA GLY A 78 -28.44 -5.14 -31.32
C GLY A 78 -29.08 -6.23 -32.16
N ARG A 79 -29.41 -5.85 -33.40
CA ARG A 79 -29.70 -6.76 -34.52
C ARG A 79 -28.63 -6.55 -35.60
N GLN A 80 -28.55 -7.44 -36.58
CA GLN A 80 -27.52 -7.43 -37.63
C GLN A 80 -27.28 -6.05 -38.28
N ASP A 81 -28.32 -5.20 -38.37
CA ASP A 81 -28.24 -3.89 -39.00
C ASP A 81 -27.92 -2.73 -38.04
N ARG A 82 -27.93 -2.99 -36.72
CA ARG A 82 -27.66 -1.98 -35.68
C ARG A 82 -27.14 -2.65 -34.42
N VAL A 83 -25.84 -2.49 -34.18
CA VAL A 83 -25.14 -2.97 -33.01
C VAL A 83 -24.74 -1.78 -32.13
N GLU A 84 -25.09 -1.87 -30.85
CA GLU A 84 -24.72 -0.91 -29.82
C GLU A 84 -23.80 -1.60 -28.80
N ILE A 85 -22.83 -0.85 -28.30
CA ILE A 85 -21.86 -1.34 -27.33
C ILE A 85 -22.16 -0.67 -25.99
N TRP A 86 -22.20 -1.46 -24.92
CA TRP A 86 -22.52 -1.03 -23.57
C TRP A 86 -21.42 -1.48 -22.61
N THR A 87 -21.15 -0.68 -21.58
CA THR A 87 -20.15 -0.98 -20.54
C THR A 87 -20.62 -0.44 -19.19
N ASP A 88 -20.01 -0.89 -18.10
CA ASP A 88 -20.19 -0.28 -16.78
C ASP A 88 -19.80 1.22 -16.80
N ARG A 89 -20.61 2.07 -16.16
CA ARG A 89 -20.38 3.52 -16.08
C ARG A 89 -19.03 3.88 -15.43
N ALA A 90 -18.62 3.16 -14.40
CA ALA A 90 -17.34 3.38 -13.73
C ALA A 90 -16.16 3.03 -14.65
N ALA A 91 -16.29 1.99 -15.49
CA ALA A 91 -15.27 1.67 -16.48
C ALA A 91 -15.14 2.78 -17.54
N LEU A 92 -16.25 3.34 -18.01
CA LEU A 92 -16.21 4.45 -18.97
C LEU A 92 -15.54 5.69 -18.36
N ALA A 93 -15.93 6.08 -17.14
CA ALA A 93 -15.33 7.20 -16.42
C ALA A 93 -13.82 7.01 -16.19
N GLN A 94 -13.39 5.78 -15.86
CA GLN A 94 -11.97 5.44 -15.69
C GLN A 94 -11.17 5.71 -16.98
N ILE A 95 -11.72 5.40 -18.14
CA ILE A 95 -11.01 5.52 -19.43
C ILE A 95 -11.01 6.93 -19.96
N GLU A 96 -12.07 7.70 -19.68
CA GLU A 96 -12.06 9.14 -19.92
C GLU A 96 -10.95 9.82 -19.11
N ARG A 97 -10.68 9.32 -17.89
CA ARG A 97 -9.59 9.81 -17.04
C ARG A 97 -8.21 9.27 -17.44
N PHE A 98 -8.14 7.99 -17.80
CA PHE A 98 -6.91 7.26 -18.11
C PHE A 98 -7.08 6.54 -19.45
N PRO A 99 -6.91 7.23 -20.58
CA PRO A 99 -7.16 6.69 -21.92
C PRO A 99 -6.00 5.79 -22.37
N VAL A 100 -5.74 4.73 -21.59
CA VAL A 100 -4.64 3.79 -21.78
C VAL A 100 -5.20 2.39 -22.10
N ALA A 101 -4.66 1.76 -23.13
CA ALA A 101 -4.96 0.36 -23.48
C ALA A 101 -3.73 -0.51 -23.19
N LEU A 102 -3.87 -1.53 -22.33
CA LEU A 102 -2.76 -2.47 -22.09
C LEU A 102 -2.47 -3.29 -23.34
N ALA A 103 -1.19 -3.61 -23.51
CA ALA A 103 -0.65 -4.29 -24.66
C ALA A 103 0.46 -5.28 -24.26
N PHE A 104 0.91 -6.08 -25.22
CA PHE A 104 1.96 -7.08 -25.05
C PHE A 104 2.72 -7.28 -26.36
N HIS A 105 3.95 -7.79 -26.25
CA HIS A 105 4.73 -8.21 -27.41
C HIS A 105 4.34 -9.64 -27.82
N SER A 106 4.13 -9.88 -29.11
CA SER A 106 3.96 -11.24 -29.63
C SER A 106 5.28 -11.73 -30.22
N ALA A 107 5.79 -12.86 -29.75
CA ALA A 107 6.94 -13.54 -30.36
C ALA A 107 6.58 -14.22 -31.69
N THR A 108 5.30 -14.51 -31.91
CA THR A 108 4.77 -15.17 -33.11
C THR A 108 4.18 -14.14 -34.07
N ILE A 109 4.54 -14.24 -35.34
CA ILE A 109 3.90 -13.51 -36.46
C ILE A 109 2.39 -13.77 -36.35
N PRO A 110 1.53 -12.73 -36.41
CA PRO A 110 0.09 -12.95 -36.30
C PRO A 110 -0.36 -13.95 -37.37
N PRO A 111 -1.29 -14.87 -37.06
CA PRO A 111 -1.92 -15.67 -38.09
C PRO A 111 -2.48 -14.69 -39.14
N THR A 112 -2.15 -14.94 -40.41
CA THR A 112 -2.59 -14.16 -41.58
C THR A 112 -4.07 -13.76 -41.47
N ASP A 113 -4.44 -12.59 -42.01
CA ASP A 113 -5.73 -11.86 -41.87
C ASP A 113 -7.05 -12.67 -41.91
N ASP A 114 -7.03 -13.93 -42.34
CA ASP A 114 -8.18 -14.85 -42.40
C ASP A 114 -8.20 -15.94 -41.30
N GLY A 115 -7.23 -15.96 -40.39
CA GLY A 115 -7.12 -16.96 -39.33
C GLY A 115 -8.18 -16.78 -38.24
N THR A 116 -9.27 -17.55 -38.31
CA THR A 116 -10.21 -17.67 -37.19
C THR A 116 -9.50 -18.32 -36.00
N ILE A 117 -9.39 -17.59 -34.90
CA ILE A 117 -8.95 -18.13 -33.61
C ILE A 117 -10.17 -18.67 -32.87
N PRO A 118 -10.18 -19.90 -32.31
CA PRO A 118 -11.36 -20.42 -31.68
C PRO A 118 -11.59 -19.82 -30.29
N ILE A 119 -12.84 -19.98 -29.85
CA ILE A 119 -13.48 -19.59 -28.58
C ILE A 119 -12.66 -19.84 -27.29
N PHE A 120 -11.55 -20.60 -27.35
CA PHE A 120 -10.71 -20.91 -26.20
C PHE A 120 -9.82 -19.74 -25.73
N GLN A 121 -9.72 -18.62 -26.46
CA GLN A 121 -9.04 -17.38 -25.99
C GLN A 121 -9.96 -16.43 -25.18
N ALA A 122 -10.67 -16.95 -24.19
CA ALA A 122 -11.47 -16.11 -23.28
C ALA A 122 -10.61 -15.31 -22.28
N LEU A 123 -9.31 -15.63 -22.17
CA LEU A 123 -8.38 -14.98 -21.25
C LEU A 123 -7.39 -14.09 -22.03
N PRO A 124 -6.94 -12.97 -21.43
CA PRO A 124 -5.88 -12.15 -21.99
C PRO A 124 -4.52 -12.87 -21.90
N PRO A 125 -3.56 -12.61 -22.80
CA PRO A 125 -2.25 -13.27 -22.77
C PRO A 125 -1.48 -12.93 -21.47
N PRO A 126 -0.57 -13.80 -20.99
CA PRO A 126 0.12 -13.59 -19.71
C PRO A 126 0.94 -12.31 -19.71
N ASN A 127 1.48 -11.95 -20.86
CA ASN A 127 2.32 -10.77 -21.05
C ASN A 127 1.50 -9.47 -21.19
N LEU A 128 0.17 -9.51 -21.07
CA LEU A 128 -0.65 -8.30 -21.10
C LEU A 128 -0.19 -7.32 -20.02
N GLY A 129 0.08 -6.08 -20.44
CA GLY A 129 0.56 -5.00 -19.56
C GLY A 129 2.08 -4.82 -19.55
N GLU A 130 2.85 -5.62 -20.31
CA GLU A 130 4.28 -5.35 -20.58
C GLU A 130 4.52 -4.05 -21.35
N CYS A 131 3.50 -3.59 -22.08
CA CYS A 131 3.45 -2.28 -22.69
C CYS A 131 2.02 -1.76 -22.65
N ALA A 132 1.84 -0.50 -23.04
CA ALA A 132 0.53 0.11 -23.16
C ALA A 132 0.48 1.15 -24.27
N PHE A 133 -0.70 1.43 -24.79
CA PHE A 133 -0.94 2.55 -25.69
C PHE A 133 -1.69 3.66 -24.96
N LEU A 134 -1.16 4.88 -25.00
CA LEU A 134 -1.81 6.08 -24.50
C LEU A 134 -2.46 6.84 -25.66
N TRP A 135 -3.76 7.09 -25.58
CA TRP A 135 -4.47 7.94 -26.54
C TRP A 135 -4.40 9.40 -26.09
N ASN A 136 -3.80 10.26 -26.92
CA ASN A 136 -3.66 11.70 -26.64
C ASN A 136 -4.76 12.56 -27.27
N GLY A 137 -5.81 11.95 -27.84
CA GLY A 137 -6.86 12.63 -28.60
C GLY A 137 -6.70 12.58 -30.12
N THR A 138 -5.48 12.34 -30.61
CA THR A 138 -5.18 12.30 -32.06
C THR A 138 -4.46 11.03 -32.50
N SER A 139 -3.61 10.49 -31.64
CA SER A 139 -2.72 9.36 -31.94
C SER A 139 -2.50 8.51 -30.69
N TRP A 140 -2.08 7.27 -30.93
CA TRP A 140 -1.63 6.35 -29.89
C TRP A 140 -0.12 6.48 -29.70
N THR A 141 0.31 6.60 -28.45
CA THR A 141 1.73 6.59 -28.05
C THR A 141 2.02 5.28 -27.34
N LEU A 142 3.04 4.54 -27.79
CA LEU A 142 3.49 3.33 -27.11
C LEU A 142 4.26 3.70 -25.83
N LEU A 143 3.90 3.06 -24.73
CA LEU A 143 4.54 3.16 -23.43
C LEU A 143 5.14 1.80 -23.08
N GLU A 144 6.43 1.78 -22.76
CA GLU A 144 7.13 0.55 -22.38
C GLU A 144 7.13 0.37 -20.86
N ARG A 145 7.21 -0.88 -20.40
CA ARG A 145 7.35 -1.23 -18.98
C ARG A 145 8.47 -0.47 -18.27
N ALA A 146 9.56 -0.10 -18.97
CA ALA A 146 10.66 0.67 -18.41
C ALA A 146 10.24 2.07 -17.91
N MET A 147 9.10 2.59 -18.36
CA MET A 147 8.54 3.86 -17.88
C MET A 147 7.83 3.72 -16.53
N LEU A 148 7.45 2.50 -16.14
CA LEU A 148 6.76 2.26 -14.89
C LEU A 148 7.70 2.44 -13.70
N ARG A 149 7.15 3.03 -12.64
CA ARG A 149 7.75 3.02 -11.31
C ARG A 149 7.72 1.60 -10.71
N PRO A 150 8.48 1.32 -9.63
CA PRO A 150 8.50 -0.01 -9.01
C PRO A 150 7.12 -0.57 -8.64
N ASP A 151 6.18 0.28 -8.21
CA ASP A 151 4.80 -0.11 -7.92
C ASP A 151 4.02 -0.53 -9.18
N GLY A 152 4.19 0.20 -10.29
CA GLY A 152 3.67 -0.19 -11.59
C GLY A 152 4.23 -1.52 -12.09
N ILE A 153 5.52 -1.78 -11.87
CA ILE A 153 6.15 -3.08 -12.21
C ILE A 153 5.53 -4.20 -11.37
N SER A 154 5.32 -3.97 -10.08
CA SER A 154 4.65 -4.93 -9.19
C SER A 154 3.23 -5.26 -9.65
N LEU A 155 2.44 -4.23 -10.02
CA LEU A 155 1.11 -4.41 -10.59
C LEU A 155 1.11 -5.24 -11.88
N GLN A 156 2.11 -5.02 -12.75
CA GLN A 156 2.25 -5.80 -13.98
C GLN A 156 2.53 -7.28 -13.69
N LEU A 157 3.40 -7.59 -12.73
CA LEU A 157 3.67 -8.96 -12.32
C LEU A 157 2.43 -9.61 -11.70
N GLN A 158 1.70 -8.90 -10.84
CA GLN A 158 0.45 -9.38 -10.25
C GLN A 158 -0.62 -9.67 -11.32
N LEU A 159 -0.75 -8.80 -12.34
CA LEU A 159 -1.67 -9.01 -13.45
C LEU A 159 -1.31 -10.28 -14.25
N ARG A 160 -0.02 -10.45 -14.57
CA ARG A 160 0.48 -11.65 -15.25
C ARG A 160 0.17 -12.92 -14.44
N ASP A 161 0.47 -12.90 -13.15
CA ASP A 161 0.29 -14.06 -12.28
C ASP A 161 -1.23 -14.36 -12.12
N ALA A 162 -2.09 -13.34 -12.00
CA ALA A 162 -3.55 -13.52 -11.97
C ALA A 162 -4.11 -14.09 -13.30
N ILE A 163 -3.56 -13.67 -14.44
CA ILE A 163 -3.89 -14.25 -15.76
C ILE A 163 -3.44 -15.72 -15.80
N ALA A 164 -2.23 -16.02 -15.34
CA ALA A 164 -1.68 -17.37 -15.31
C ALA A 164 -2.50 -18.28 -14.39
N ASP A 165 -2.92 -17.81 -13.22
CA ASP A 165 -3.77 -18.56 -12.29
C ASP A 165 -5.14 -18.88 -12.88
N LEU A 166 -5.73 -17.93 -13.62
CA LEU A 166 -6.96 -18.16 -14.37
C LEU A 166 -6.75 -19.12 -15.54
N ALA A 167 -5.55 -19.13 -16.12
CA ALA A 167 -5.13 -20.00 -17.22
C ALA A 167 -4.58 -21.36 -16.75
N ALA A 168 -4.34 -21.60 -15.46
CA ALA A 168 -3.81 -22.87 -14.95
C ALA A 168 -4.87 -23.99 -14.97
N PRO A 169 -4.51 -25.25 -15.28
CA PRO A 169 -3.15 -25.76 -15.51
C PRO A 169 -2.67 -25.73 -16.97
N ALA A 170 -3.18 -24.82 -17.83
CA ALA A 170 -2.73 -24.74 -19.22
C ALA A 170 -1.35 -24.09 -19.30
N ASP A 171 -0.30 -24.86 -19.01
CA ASP A 171 1.08 -24.40 -18.91
C ASP A 171 1.66 -23.85 -20.24
N ALA A 172 0.93 -23.96 -21.35
CA ALA A 172 1.32 -23.40 -22.64
C ALA A 172 0.10 -22.89 -23.42
N TRP A 173 0.22 -21.68 -23.98
CA TRP A 173 -0.80 -21.05 -24.82
C TRP A 173 -0.71 -21.63 -26.23
N TRP A 174 -1.42 -22.71 -26.48
CA TRP A 174 -1.45 -23.33 -27.81
C TRP A 174 -2.53 -22.65 -28.66
N THR A 175 -2.18 -22.23 -29.87
CA THR A 175 -3.21 -21.82 -30.85
C THR A 175 -3.91 -23.06 -31.40
N GLU A 176 -5.11 -22.92 -31.98
CA GLU A 176 -5.79 -24.06 -32.63
C GLU A 176 -4.96 -24.70 -33.74
N PRO A 177 -4.27 -23.93 -34.60
CA PRO A 177 -3.30 -24.51 -35.53
C PRO A 177 -2.21 -25.33 -34.83
N ASP A 178 -1.60 -24.80 -33.76
CA ASP A 178 -0.54 -25.51 -33.03
C ASP A 178 -1.07 -26.79 -32.37
N LEU A 179 -2.26 -26.71 -31.77
CA LEU A 179 -2.92 -27.85 -31.15
C LEU A 179 -3.34 -28.90 -32.17
N MET A 180 -3.86 -28.50 -33.33
CA MET A 180 -4.23 -29.43 -34.39
C MET A 180 -3.00 -30.04 -35.07
N ALA A 181 -1.91 -29.27 -35.21
CA ALA A 181 -0.63 -29.75 -35.71
C ALA A 181 -0.02 -30.77 -34.74
N ALA A 182 0.03 -30.44 -33.45
CA ALA A 182 0.53 -31.32 -32.41
C ALA A 182 -0.37 -32.55 -32.15
N LEU A 183 -1.69 -32.45 -32.36
CA LEU A 183 -2.59 -33.62 -32.36
C LEU A 183 -2.35 -34.56 -33.57
N ALA A 184 -1.81 -34.01 -34.67
CA ALA A 184 -1.46 -34.76 -35.86
C ALA A 184 -0.02 -35.33 -35.83
N ASP A 185 0.84 -34.81 -34.94
CA ASP A 185 2.16 -35.35 -34.67
C ASP A 185 2.11 -36.38 -33.53
N ASP A 186 2.44 -37.64 -33.83
CA ASP A 186 2.43 -38.72 -32.84
C ASP A 186 3.39 -38.47 -31.65
N GLN A 187 4.41 -37.61 -31.78
CA GLN A 187 5.32 -37.24 -30.68
C GLN A 187 4.74 -36.17 -29.75
N GLU A 188 3.88 -35.28 -30.25
CA GLU A 188 3.31 -34.16 -29.48
C GLU A 188 1.86 -34.41 -29.05
N ARG A 189 1.23 -35.45 -29.62
CA ARG A 189 -0.18 -35.79 -29.41
C ARG A 189 -0.58 -35.96 -27.95
N ASP A 190 0.26 -36.58 -27.13
CA ASP A 190 -0.03 -36.78 -25.70
C ASP A 190 -0.03 -35.46 -24.93
N GLN A 191 0.85 -34.52 -25.30
CA GLN A 191 0.88 -33.17 -24.72
C GLN A 191 -0.37 -32.38 -25.14
N ALA A 192 -0.76 -32.51 -26.41
CA ALA A 192 -1.96 -31.89 -26.97
C ALA A 192 -3.25 -32.39 -26.28
N LEU A 193 -3.35 -33.71 -26.03
CA LEU A 193 -4.48 -34.32 -25.33
C LEU A 193 -4.53 -33.89 -23.85
N ASN A 194 -3.39 -33.83 -23.16
CA ASN A 194 -3.32 -33.33 -21.78
C ASN A 194 -3.74 -31.85 -21.69
N HIS A 195 -3.37 -31.04 -22.69
CA HIS A 195 -3.82 -29.66 -22.82
C HIS A 195 -5.36 -29.56 -23.01
N LEU A 196 -5.95 -30.43 -23.86
CA LEU A 196 -7.40 -30.49 -24.05
C LEU A 196 -8.16 -30.91 -22.78
N GLU A 197 -7.66 -31.89 -22.02
CA GLU A 197 -8.25 -32.31 -20.74
C GLU A 197 -8.21 -31.18 -19.71
N THR A 198 -7.08 -30.48 -19.66
CA THR A 198 -6.87 -29.30 -18.83
C THR A 198 -7.87 -28.17 -19.15
N LEU A 199 -8.10 -27.88 -20.42
CA LEU A 199 -9.11 -26.92 -20.87
C LEU A 199 -10.54 -27.37 -20.48
N ALA A 200 -10.84 -28.65 -20.63
CA ALA A 200 -12.13 -29.21 -20.22
C ALA A 200 -12.35 -29.07 -18.70
N LEU A 201 -11.28 -29.25 -17.90
CA LEU A 201 -11.31 -29.05 -16.45
C LEU A 201 -11.58 -27.59 -16.08
N GLN A 202 -11.02 -26.62 -16.82
CA GLN A 202 -11.29 -25.20 -16.61
C GLN A 202 -12.73 -24.83 -16.92
N GLN A 203 -13.26 -25.28 -18.05
CA GLN A 203 -14.67 -25.09 -18.39
C GLN A 203 -15.59 -25.72 -17.34
N LYS A 204 -15.18 -26.86 -16.77
CA LYS A 204 -15.86 -27.50 -15.65
C LYS A 204 -15.78 -26.63 -14.38
N ARG A 205 -14.60 -26.12 -14.00
CA ARG A 205 -14.42 -25.22 -12.83
C ARG A 205 -15.28 -23.97 -12.94
N ARG A 206 -15.34 -23.34 -14.12
CA ARG A 206 -16.22 -22.19 -14.39
C ARG A 206 -17.70 -22.52 -14.17
N ARG A 207 -18.12 -23.75 -14.52
CA ARG A 207 -19.49 -24.23 -14.29
C ARG A 207 -19.75 -24.63 -12.85
N THR A 208 -18.78 -25.22 -12.14
CA THR A 208 -18.95 -25.72 -10.77
C THR A 208 -18.78 -24.65 -9.70
N SER A 209 -18.06 -23.57 -9.98
CA SER A 209 -17.79 -22.49 -9.02
C SER A 209 -17.82 -21.09 -9.67
N PRO A 210 -18.97 -20.69 -10.26
CA PRO A 210 -19.10 -19.43 -11.01
C PRO A 210 -18.75 -18.20 -10.17
N ALA A 211 -19.07 -18.19 -8.87
CA ALA A 211 -18.76 -17.07 -7.97
C ALA A 211 -17.24 -16.85 -7.78
N ARG A 212 -16.46 -17.93 -7.66
CA ARG A 212 -14.99 -17.83 -7.52
C ARG A 212 -14.34 -17.37 -8.80
N TRP A 213 -14.83 -17.85 -9.94
CA TRP A 213 -14.40 -17.39 -11.26
C TRP A 213 -14.67 -15.89 -11.44
N GLU A 214 -15.90 -15.45 -11.11
CA GLU A 214 -16.30 -14.05 -11.19
C GLU A 214 -15.42 -13.16 -10.31
N ALA A 215 -15.15 -13.56 -9.06
CA ALA A 215 -14.27 -12.83 -8.16
C ALA A 215 -12.83 -12.71 -8.70
N SER A 216 -12.30 -13.79 -9.27
CA SER A 216 -10.96 -13.79 -9.87
C SER A 216 -10.91 -12.90 -11.12
N TRP A 217 -11.97 -12.89 -11.92
CA TRP A 217 -12.10 -12.00 -13.08
C TRP A 217 -12.18 -10.53 -12.67
N GLN A 218 -12.95 -10.21 -11.63
CA GLN A 218 -13.04 -8.85 -11.08
C GLN A 218 -11.69 -8.36 -10.55
N GLN A 219 -10.93 -9.22 -9.88
CA GLN A 219 -9.57 -8.90 -9.44
C GLN A 219 -8.65 -8.58 -10.63
N LEU A 220 -8.72 -9.39 -11.70
CA LEU A 220 -7.93 -9.18 -12.91
C LEU A 220 -8.30 -7.82 -13.57
N GLN A 221 -9.60 -7.51 -13.68
CA GLN A 221 -10.06 -6.20 -14.18
C GLN A 221 -9.57 -5.04 -13.32
N HIS A 222 -9.54 -5.20 -12.00
CA HIS A 222 -9.02 -4.19 -11.09
C HIS A 222 -7.53 -3.93 -11.31
N LEU A 223 -6.72 -4.99 -11.37
CA LEU A 223 -5.28 -4.90 -11.65
C LEU A 223 -5.00 -4.23 -13.00
N ALA A 224 -5.76 -4.58 -14.05
CA ALA A 224 -5.62 -3.97 -15.37
C ALA A 224 -5.89 -2.46 -15.36
N ARG A 225 -6.92 -2.00 -14.62
CA ARG A 225 -7.22 -0.56 -14.48
C ARG A 225 -6.14 0.19 -13.70
N GLN A 226 -5.64 -0.40 -12.61
CA GLN A 226 -4.55 0.17 -11.82
C GLN A 226 -3.26 0.28 -12.63
N LEU A 227 -2.95 -0.74 -13.44
CA LEU A 227 -1.78 -0.72 -14.31
C LEU A 227 -1.92 0.33 -15.41
N ALA A 228 -3.10 0.48 -16.01
CA ALA A 228 -3.38 1.52 -16.99
C ALA A 228 -3.23 2.94 -16.40
N GLU A 229 -3.68 3.14 -15.16
CA GLU A 229 -3.45 4.38 -14.41
C GLU A 229 -1.96 4.62 -14.15
N ALA A 230 -1.20 3.60 -13.76
CA ALA A 230 0.24 3.71 -13.54
C ALA A 230 0.99 4.12 -14.82
N TYR A 231 0.63 3.57 -15.97
CA TYR A 231 1.16 3.98 -17.28
C TYR A 231 0.80 5.43 -17.61
N TRP A 232 -0.44 5.85 -17.35
CA TRP A 232 -0.86 7.24 -17.58
C TRP A 232 -0.08 8.23 -16.71
N LEU A 233 0.13 7.91 -15.43
CA LEU A 233 0.91 8.72 -14.48
C LEU A 233 2.39 8.79 -14.90
N ALA A 234 2.95 7.67 -15.36
CA ALA A 234 4.32 7.64 -15.87
C ALA A 234 4.51 8.52 -17.12
N ALA A 235 3.52 8.55 -18.00
CA ALA A 235 3.55 9.36 -19.22
C ALA A 235 3.24 10.85 -18.97
N ASN A 236 2.55 11.19 -17.87
CA ASN A 236 2.12 12.56 -17.56
C ASN A 236 2.60 13.02 -16.16
N PRO A 237 3.92 13.11 -15.93
CA PRO A 237 4.47 13.44 -14.61
C PRO A 237 4.05 14.82 -14.10
N SER A 238 3.74 15.76 -15.01
CA SER A 238 3.23 17.10 -14.69
C SER A 238 1.81 17.09 -14.11
N THR A 239 0.96 16.15 -14.53
CA THR A 239 -0.41 16.03 -14.00
C THR A 239 -0.41 15.44 -12.59
N THR A 240 0.56 14.57 -12.28
CA THR A 240 0.82 14.13 -10.90
C THR A 240 1.29 15.31 -10.03
N GLN A 241 2.16 16.17 -10.55
CA GLN A 241 2.57 17.39 -9.85
C GLN A 241 1.41 18.38 -9.66
N MET A 242 0.44 18.47 -10.57
CA MET A 242 -0.74 19.33 -10.43
C MET A 242 -1.83 18.77 -9.51
N ALA A 243 -2.10 17.46 -9.52
CA ALA A 243 -3.03 16.84 -8.56
C ALA A 243 -2.47 16.85 -7.13
N ILE A 244 -1.15 16.66 -7.00
CA ILE A 244 -0.43 16.88 -5.75
C ILE A 244 -0.35 18.38 -5.45
N ALA A 245 -0.30 19.29 -6.44
CA ALA A 245 -0.41 20.72 -6.18
C ALA A 245 -1.82 21.11 -5.69
N ASP A 246 -2.92 20.55 -6.18
CA ASP A 246 -4.25 20.88 -5.62
C ASP A 246 -4.45 20.35 -4.19
N LEU A 247 -3.75 19.28 -3.81
CA LEU A 247 -3.64 18.83 -2.40
C LEU A 247 -2.55 19.57 -1.60
N SER A 248 -1.48 20.06 -2.24
CA SER A 248 -0.30 20.67 -1.57
C SER A 248 -0.24 22.21 -1.62
N VAL A 249 -1.04 22.88 -2.44
CA VAL A 249 -1.20 24.34 -2.48
C VAL A 249 -1.93 24.85 -1.24
N ASN A 250 -2.50 23.94 -0.43
CA ASN A 250 -2.97 24.21 0.93
C ASN A 250 -2.26 23.37 2.00
N ALA A 251 -1.12 22.72 1.71
CA ALA A 251 -0.42 21.90 2.69
C ALA A 251 0.10 22.78 3.84
N VAL A 252 -0.67 22.80 4.92
CA VAL A 252 -0.21 23.20 6.23
C VAL A 252 0.83 22.16 6.66
N THR A 253 2.07 22.36 6.26
CA THR A 253 3.19 21.57 6.75
C THR A 253 3.44 21.99 8.19
N VAL A 254 3.33 21.02 9.11
CA VAL A 254 3.74 21.25 10.50
C VAL A 254 5.26 21.11 10.53
N PRO A 255 6.03 22.16 10.87
CA PRO A 255 7.48 22.18 10.68
C PRO A 255 8.26 21.19 11.58
N ALA A 256 7.58 20.57 12.55
CA ALA A 256 8.10 19.49 13.37
C ALA A 256 7.07 18.35 13.39
N ASP A 257 7.53 17.09 13.46
CA ASP A 257 6.66 15.91 13.51
C ASP A 257 5.94 15.76 14.87
N THR A 258 5.20 16.80 15.25
CA THR A 258 4.54 16.90 16.55
C THR A 258 3.49 15.82 16.69
N ILE A 259 2.82 15.44 15.59
CA ILE A 259 1.74 14.45 15.59
C ILE A 259 2.29 13.06 15.84
N SER A 260 3.28 12.58 15.08
CA SER A 260 3.85 11.24 15.33
C SER A 260 4.45 11.14 16.73
N GLN A 261 5.04 12.22 17.23
CA GLN A 261 5.60 12.26 18.59
C GLN A 261 4.52 12.15 19.67
N GLN A 262 3.40 12.88 19.54
CA GLN A 262 2.30 12.75 20.49
C GLN A 262 1.63 11.37 20.39
N ILE A 263 1.51 10.81 19.17
CA ILE A 263 1.06 9.44 18.96
C ILE A 263 1.96 8.48 19.73
N MET A 264 3.27 8.49 19.48
CA MET A 264 4.22 7.62 20.16
C MET A 264 4.14 7.76 21.68
N ARG A 265 4.09 8.99 22.18
CA ARG A 265 3.99 9.25 23.62
C ARG A 265 2.71 8.68 24.22
N SER A 266 1.57 8.91 23.59
CA SER A 266 0.29 8.38 24.05
C SER A 266 0.31 6.85 24.10
N LEU A 267 0.95 6.21 23.12
CA LEU A 267 1.01 4.75 23.04
C LEU A 267 1.97 4.09 24.06
N LEU A 268 2.82 4.86 24.77
CA LEU A 268 3.77 4.30 25.74
C LEU A 268 3.15 3.85 27.06
N THR A 269 2.04 4.48 27.49
CA THR A 269 1.45 4.21 28.80
C THR A 269 -0.05 4.50 28.84
N ALA A 270 -0.82 3.52 29.26
CA ALA A 270 -2.25 3.68 29.51
C ALA A 270 -2.55 4.64 30.68
N ALA A 271 -1.62 4.82 31.61
CA ALA A 271 -1.83 5.62 32.82
C ALA A 271 -2.04 7.12 32.57
N GLU A 272 -1.67 7.62 31.38
CA GLU A 272 -1.87 9.01 30.99
C GLU A 272 -3.25 9.26 30.34
N PHE A 273 -4.05 8.22 30.07
CA PHE A 273 -5.39 8.37 29.53
C PHE A 273 -6.40 8.70 30.62
N GLN A 274 -7.26 9.67 30.35
CA GLN A 274 -8.44 9.96 31.15
C GLN A 274 -9.61 9.13 30.62
N LEU A 275 -10.24 8.36 31.50
CA LEU A 275 -11.41 7.55 31.14
C LEU A 275 -12.66 8.43 31.11
N ASP A 276 -13.30 8.50 29.96
CA ASP A 276 -14.59 9.15 29.74
C ASP A 276 -15.66 8.07 29.61
N ALA A 277 -16.27 7.73 30.76
CA ALA A 277 -17.30 6.70 30.83
C ALA A 277 -18.60 7.11 30.10
N GLU A 278 -18.86 8.41 29.97
CA GLU A 278 -20.06 8.93 29.29
C GLU A 278 -19.97 8.69 27.79
N HIS A 279 -18.81 9.00 27.20
CA HIS A 279 -18.56 8.82 25.76
C HIS A 279 -17.97 7.46 25.41
N GLN A 280 -17.83 6.56 26.40
CA GLN A 280 -17.20 5.26 26.25
C GLN A 280 -15.84 5.35 25.52
N ALA A 281 -15.01 6.27 26.00
CA ALA A 281 -13.71 6.53 25.43
C ALA A 281 -12.61 6.69 26.49
N ALA A 282 -11.38 6.50 26.08
CA ALA A 282 -10.19 6.89 26.82
C ALA A 282 -9.49 7.99 26.03
N VAL A 283 -9.26 9.13 26.67
CA VAL A 283 -8.75 10.35 26.03
C VAL A 283 -7.41 10.72 26.64
N TRP A 284 -6.39 10.81 25.80
CA TRP A 284 -5.10 11.39 26.13
C TRP A 284 -5.02 12.79 25.55
N GLN A 285 -4.77 13.77 26.41
CA GLN A 285 -4.58 15.18 26.03
C GLN A 285 -3.31 15.72 26.68
N PRO A 286 -2.37 16.30 25.90
CA PRO A 286 -1.20 16.91 26.48
C PRO A 286 -1.60 18.19 27.22
N PRO A 287 -0.90 18.56 28.31
CA PRO A 287 -1.23 19.72 29.13
C PRO A 287 -0.99 21.08 28.46
N LEU A 288 -0.65 21.14 27.16
CA LEU A 288 -0.22 22.37 26.49
C LEU A 288 -1.37 23.00 25.65
N PRO A 289 -1.68 24.29 25.85
CA PRO A 289 -2.90 24.92 25.33
C PRO A 289 -2.87 25.33 23.84
N GLU A 290 -1.68 25.49 23.22
CA GLU A 290 -1.60 26.16 21.89
C GLU A 290 -1.68 25.20 20.68
N ARG A 291 -1.50 23.89 20.90
CA ARG A 291 -1.67 22.84 19.88
C ARG A 291 -2.27 21.61 20.51
N THR A 292 -3.59 21.45 20.37
CA THR A 292 -4.30 20.29 20.90
C THR A 292 -4.22 19.15 19.89
N VAL A 293 -3.25 18.26 20.08
CA VAL A 293 -3.31 16.89 19.55
C VAL A 293 -3.93 16.04 20.64
N THR A 294 -5.16 15.61 20.41
CA THR A 294 -5.89 14.69 21.27
C THR A 294 -5.80 13.30 20.68
N ILE A 295 -5.48 12.32 21.50
CA ILE A 295 -5.50 10.91 21.12
C ILE A 295 -6.64 10.24 21.86
N GLN A 296 -7.52 9.56 21.14
CA GLN A 296 -8.73 8.97 21.70
C GLN A 296 -8.82 7.51 21.30
N LEU A 297 -9.04 6.61 22.26
CA LEU A 297 -9.44 5.23 22.01
C LEU A 297 -10.93 5.12 22.36
N SER A 298 -11.78 4.80 21.38
CA SER A 298 -13.23 4.68 21.57
C SER A 298 -13.70 3.24 21.43
N GLN A 299 -14.71 2.86 22.20
CA GLN A 299 -15.42 1.59 22.08
C GLN A 299 -16.11 1.48 20.70
N GLN A 300 -15.99 0.32 20.03
CA GLN A 300 -16.69 0.06 18.77
C GLN A 300 -18.11 -0.49 19.01
N GLU A 301 -18.97 -0.40 17.98
CA GLU A 301 -20.31 -0.99 18.04
C GLU A 301 -20.23 -2.51 18.30
N GLY A 302 -20.94 -2.98 19.32
CA GLY A 302 -20.95 -4.39 19.74
C GLY A 302 -19.79 -4.80 20.66
N GLU A 303 -18.83 -3.91 20.91
CA GLU A 303 -17.80 -4.12 21.93
C GLU A 303 -18.34 -3.81 23.33
N THR A 304 -17.75 -4.39 24.37
CA THR A 304 -17.99 -4.06 25.78
C THR A 304 -16.91 -3.13 26.32
N TRP A 305 -17.24 -2.34 27.35
CA TRP A 305 -16.25 -1.49 28.04
C TRP A 305 -15.01 -2.27 28.51
N ARG A 306 -15.18 -3.53 28.92
CA ARG A 306 -14.07 -4.40 29.33
C ARG A 306 -13.11 -4.70 28.18
N GLN A 307 -13.65 -5.02 26.99
CA GLN A 307 -12.82 -5.25 25.80
C GLN A 307 -12.04 -3.98 25.42
N MET A 308 -12.64 -2.80 25.54
CA MET A 308 -11.93 -1.53 25.32
C MET A 308 -10.79 -1.35 26.33
N MET A 309 -11.03 -1.68 27.61
CA MET A 309 -9.96 -1.67 28.64
C MET A 309 -8.85 -2.69 28.33
N ASP A 310 -9.19 -3.85 27.78
CA ASP A 310 -8.20 -4.83 27.32
C ASP A 310 -7.32 -4.24 26.20
N HIS A 311 -7.88 -3.44 25.29
CA HIS A 311 -7.10 -2.70 24.28
C HIS A 311 -6.15 -1.66 24.89
N LEU A 312 -6.58 -0.91 25.92
CA LEU A 312 -5.68 -0.01 26.64
C LEU A 312 -4.51 -0.76 27.30
N SER A 313 -4.76 -1.99 27.79
CA SER A 313 -3.71 -2.79 28.44
C SER A 313 -2.60 -3.24 27.48
N VAL A 314 -2.84 -3.21 26.17
CA VAL A 314 -1.87 -3.53 25.12
C VAL A 314 -0.90 -2.37 24.85
N LEU A 315 -1.20 -1.15 25.32
CA LEU A 315 -0.29 0.00 25.18
C LEU A 315 1.03 -0.23 25.92
N GLY A 316 2.13 0.27 25.37
CA GLY A 316 3.48 0.00 25.88
C GLY A 316 4.58 0.16 24.84
N ASP A 317 5.76 -0.36 25.15
CA ASP A 317 6.91 -0.29 24.25
C ASP A 317 6.66 -1.05 22.94
N GLU A 318 5.96 -2.18 22.99
CA GLU A 318 5.60 -3.02 21.85
C GLU A 318 4.62 -2.33 20.90
N ALA A 319 3.64 -1.58 21.44
CA ALA A 319 2.69 -0.82 20.64
C ALA A 319 3.40 0.31 19.87
N VAL A 320 4.32 1.01 20.53
CA VAL A 320 5.15 2.05 19.91
C VAL A 320 6.13 1.48 18.91
N ASP A 321 6.79 0.35 19.22
CA ASP A 321 7.69 -0.33 18.28
C ASP A 321 6.95 -0.74 17.00
N THR A 322 5.73 -1.28 17.15
CA THR A 322 4.86 -1.66 16.03
C THR A 322 4.46 -0.44 15.20
N PHE A 323 4.05 0.65 15.85
CA PHE A 323 3.74 1.91 15.17
C PHE A 323 4.94 2.45 14.37
N CYS A 324 6.13 2.51 14.99
CA CYS A 324 7.35 2.95 14.32
C CYS A 324 7.74 2.02 13.15
N ALA A 325 7.54 0.70 13.28
CA ALA A 325 7.76 -0.25 12.20
C ALA A 325 6.82 0.02 11.02
N LEU A 326 5.52 0.23 11.28
CA LEU A 326 4.54 0.57 10.24
C LEU A 326 4.88 1.90 9.55
N LEU A 327 5.28 2.91 10.31
CA LEU A 327 5.71 4.20 9.77
C LEU A 327 6.93 4.03 8.84
N ALA A 328 7.93 3.27 9.27
CA ALA A 328 9.11 3.00 8.48
C ALA A 328 8.82 2.16 7.22
N MET A 329 7.91 1.18 7.32
CA MET A 329 7.46 0.37 6.17
C MET A 329 6.66 1.20 5.16
N ALA A 330 5.76 2.06 5.63
CA ALA A 330 5.02 2.99 4.78
C ALA A 330 5.99 3.91 4.04
N LEU A 331 6.99 4.46 4.74
CA LEU A 331 8.03 5.30 4.17
C LEU A 331 8.90 4.55 3.14
N ALA A 332 9.25 3.30 3.41
CA ALA A 332 10.02 2.47 2.49
C ALA A 332 9.22 2.11 1.22
N THR A 333 7.91 1.88 1.35
CA THR A 333 7.05 1.43 0.25
C THR A 333 6.55 2.60 -0.61
N ASN A 334 6.11 3.68 0.04
CA ASN A 334 5.41 4.79 -0.60
C ASN A 334 6.28 6.04 -0.75
N GLY A 335 7.41 6.12 -0.04
CA GLY A 335 8.19 7.35 0.09
C GLY A 335 7.58 8.35 1.07
N GLY A 336 8.31 9.44 1.34
CA GLY A 336 7.93 10.42 2.37
C GLY A 336 6.78 11.34 1.98
N ALA A 337 6.39 11.39 0.70
CA ALA A 337 5.28 12.22 0.22
C ALA A 337 3.91 11.53 0.37
N ASP A 338 3.88 10.20 0.38
CA ASP A 338 2.63 9.42 0.25
C ASP A 338 2.46 8.42 1.40
N LEU A 339 2.82 8.82 2.64
CA LEU A 339 2.77 7.95 3.82
C LEU A 339 1.38 7.33 4.11
N ALA A 340 0.30 7.99 3.70
CA ALA A 340 -1.06 7.50 3.88
C ALA A 340 -1.51 6.48 2.80
N ARG A 341 -0.69 6.23 1.77
CA ARG A 341 -1.05 5.25 0.72
C ARG A 341 -1.08 3.82 1.30
N PRO A 342 -2.08 3.00 0.96
CA PRO A 342 -2.15 1.62 1.45
C PRO A 342 -0.95 0.75 1.02
N PHE A 343 -0.51 -0.14 1.90
CA PHE A 343 0.58 -1.09 1.69
C PHE A 343 0.30 -2.41 2.43
N TYR A 344 0.89 -3.51 1.95
CA TYR A 344 0.71 -4.83 2.56
C TYR A 344 1.70 -5.05 3.71
N VAL A 345 1.19 -5.57 4.83
CA VAL A 345 2.01 -5.99 5.97
C VAL A 345 1.55 -7.34 6.52
N SER A 346 2.49 -8.12 7.04
CA SER A 346 2.22 -9.31 7.85
C SER A 346 2.79 -9.13 9.26
N PRO A 347 2.28 -9.85 10.28
CA PRO A 347 2.89 -9.89 11.60
C PRO A 347 4.38 -10.26 11.55
N GLU A 348 4.76 -11.20 10.68
CA GLU A 348 6.12 -11.66 10.48
C GLU A 348 7.02 -10.55 9.93
N MET A 349 6.54 -9.76 8.96
CA MET A 349 7.27 -8.59 8.47
C MET A 349 7.54 -7.58 9.59
N ILE A 350 6.54 -7.31 10.44
CA ILE A 350 6.67 -6.36 11.55
C ILE A 350 7.68 -6.89 12.58
N LEU A 351 7.59 -8.17 12.95
CA LEU A 351 8.51 -8.82 13.88
C LEU A 351 9.95 -8.83 13.35
N ALA A 352 10.13 -9.17 12.07
CA ALA A 352 11.43 -9.17 11.40
C ALA A 352 12.02 -7.74 11.33
N PHE A 353 11.18 -6.74 11.04
CA PHE A 353 11.62 -5.34 11.03
C PHE A 353 12.09 -4.87 12.41
N MET A 354 11.42 -5.34 13.47
CA MET A 354 11.83 -5.10 14.87
C MET A 354 12.98 -6.00 15.33
N GLY A 355 13.60 -6.79 14.45
CA GLY A 355 14.73 -7.66 14.80
C GLY A 355 14.39 -8.73 15.84
N ARG A 356 13.13 -9.19 15.91
CA ARG A 356 12.74 -10.24 16.84
C ARG A 356 13.33 -11.58 16.41
N GLN A 357 13.75 -12.38 17.39
CA GLN A 357 14.30 -13.71 17.12
C GLN A 357 13.18 -14.70 16.83
N GLU A 358 13.40 -15.52 15.82
CA GLU A 358 12.58 -16.67 15.46
C GLU A 358 12.95 -17.88 16.31
N SER A 359 11.96 -18.71 16.64
CA SER A 359 12.18 -20.03 17.23
C SER A 359 12.05 -21.06 16.12
N ALA A 360 13.12 -21.79 15.81
CA ALA A 360 13.15 -22.76 14.71
C ALA A 360 12.72 -22.19 13.34
N ARG A 361 13.17 -20.96 13.02
CA ARG A 361 12.89 -20.22 11.76
C ARG A 361 11.45 -19.73 11.58
N ILE A 362 10.65 -19.74 12.65
CA ILE A 362 9.26 -19.25 12.62
C ILE A 362 9.00 -18.41 13.88
N TYR A 363 8.17 -17.38 13.76
CA TYR A 363 7.69 -16.62 14.92
C TYR A 363 6.61 -17.40 15.68
N THR A 364 6.68 -17.33 17.00
CA THR A 364 5.73 -18.01 17.89
C THR A 364 4.29 -17.50 17.68
N VAL A 365 3.29 -18.32 18.03
CA VAL A 365 1.88 -17.93 17.93
C VAL A 365 1.59 -16.73 18.83
N GLU A 366 2.23 -16.66 20.00
CA GLU A 366 2.13 -15.59 20.98
C GLU A 366 2.68 -14.27 20.44
N GLN A 367 3.82 -14.29 19.75
CA GLN A 367 4.36 -13.09 19.10
C GLN A 367 3.42 -12.58 18.00
N ARG A 368 2.90 -13.49 17.17
CA ARG A 368 1.99 -13.14 16.08
C ARG A 368 0.67 -12.58 16.60
N SER A 369 0.08 -13.22 17.61
CA SER A 369 -1.18 -12.79 18.22
C SER A 369 -1.04 -11.43 18.93
N LEU A 370 0.10 -11.18 19.57
CA LEU A 370 0.41 -9.87 20.16
C LEU A 370 0.42 -8.76 19.09
N ILE A 371 1.09 -8.97 17.96
CA ILE A 371 1.13 -7.98 16.88
C ILE A 371 -0.25 -7.75 16.27
N ILE A 372 -1.03 -8.81 16.06
CA ILE A 372 -2.42 -8.68 15.58
C ILE A 372 -3.25 -7.86 16.58
N GLY A 373 -3.12 -8.13 17.88
CA GLY A 373 -3.78 -7.37 18.94
C GLY A 373 -3.40 -5.89 18.94
N ILE A 374 -2.11 -5.59 18.75
CA ILE A 374 -1.60 -4.22 18.63
C ILE A 374 -2.16 -3.54 17.37
N LEU A 375 -2.14 -4.20 16.20
CA LEU A 375 -2.69 -3.64 14.96
C LEU A 375 -4.17 -3.28 15.11
N ASN A 376 -4.97 -4.17 15.69
CA ASN A 376 -6.39 -3.90 15.96
C ASN A 376 -6.57 -2.74 16.94
N THR A 377 -5.68 -2.62 17.93
CA THR A 377 -5.70 -1.50 18.90
C THR A 377 -5.35 -0.18 18.20
N LEU A 378 -4.25 -0.13 17.43
CA LEU A 378 -3.85 1.06 16.66
C LEU A 378 -4.93 1.51 15.68
N ALA A 379 -5.68 0.58 15.11
CA ALA A 379 -6.78 0.90 14.20
C ALA A 379 -7.97 1.59 14.85
N ARG A 380 -8.06 1.51 16.18
CA ARG A 380 -9.12 2.13 16.98
C ARG A 380 -8.71 3.46 17.60
N VAL A 381 -7.41 3.70 17.68
CA VAL A 381 -6.90 4.94 18.22
C VAL A 381 -7.11 6.04 17.17
N GLN A 382 -7.88 7.05 17.54
CA GLN A 382 -8.12 8.25 16.74
C GLN A 382 -7.18 9.38 17.18
N VAL A 383 -6.69 10.11 16.19
CA VAL A 383 -5.91 11.33 16.35
C VAL A 383 -6.79 12.48 15.92
N SER A 384 -7.02 13.41 16.84
CA SER A 384 -7.66 14.68 16.56
C SER A 384 -6.65 15.80 16.76
N ALA A 385 -6.36 16.59 15.73
CA ALA A 385 -5.40 17.68 15.80
C ALA A 385 -6.01 19.00 15.37
N THR A 386 -5.74 20.05 16.17
CA THR A 386 -6.11 21.43 15.85
C THR A 386 -4.84 22.21 15.53
N ILE A 387 -4.63 22.53 14.25
CA ILE A 387 -3.39 23.15 13.77
C ILE A 387 -3.66 24.60 13.34
N PRO A 388 -2.97 25.59 13.92
CA PRO A 388 -3.10 26.98 13.48
C PRO A 388 -2.49 27.16 12.09
N HIS A 389 -3.23 27.72 11.15
CA HIS A 389 -2.75 27.98 9.80
C HIS A 389 -1.78 29.17 9.78
N THR A 390 -0.49 28.91 9.57
CA THR A 390 0.59 29.90 9.66
C THR A 390 0.41 31.10 8.72
N GLN A 391 -0.12 30.88 7.51
CA GLN A 391 -0.30 31.96 6.51
C GLN A 391 -1.59 32.79 6.65
N LYS A 392 -2.61 32.32 7.37
CA LYS A 392 -3.90 33.03 7.52
C LYS A 392 -4.28 33.01 9.00
N ARG A 393 -3.94 34.09 9.72
CA ARG A 393 -4.09 34.33 11.19
C ARG A 393 -5.46 34.00 11.84
N LYS A 394 -6.45 33.49 11.09
CA LYS A 394 -7.78 33.10 11.59
C LYS A 394 -8.28 31.72 11.13
N ARG A 395 -7.55 30.97 10.30
CA ARG A 395 -7.98 29.61 9.90
C ARG A 395 -7.34 28.56 10.80
N VAL A 396 -8.16 27.67 11.33
CA VAL A 396 -7.75 26.54 12.15
C VAL A 396 -8.05 25.29 11.34
N TYR A 397 -7.02 24.46 11.11
CA TYR A 397 -7.20 23.17 10.47
C TYR A 397 -7.57 22.14 11.53
N ARG A 398 -8.67 21.41 11.32
CA ARG A 398 -9.09 20.31 12.18
C ARG A 398 -8.92 19.02 11.41
N LEU A 399 -8.14 18.12 11.97
CA LEU A 399 -7.93 16.78 11.46
C LEU A 399 -8.52 15.80 12.47
N SER A 400 -9.26 14.81 11.99
CA SER A 400 -9.67 13.64 12.78
C SER A 400 -9.48 12.41 11.91
N SER A 401 -8.70 11.44 12.38
CA SER A 401 -8.32 10.25 11.63
C SER A 401 -7.93 9.13 12.58
N ALA A 402 -8.16 7.86 12.22
CA ALA A 402 -7.49 6.75 12.89
C ALA A 402 -5.96 6.88 12.75
N ILE A 403 -5.18 6.28 13.66
CA ILE A 403 -3.73 6.16 13.50
C ILE A 403 -3.42 5.25 12.31
N LEU A 404 -4.15 4.15 12.21
CA LEU A 404 -3.99 3.09 11.23
C LEU A 404 -5.36 2.71 10.68
N ASP A 405 -5.49 2.56 9.37
CA ASP A 405 -6.68 1.96 8.76
C ASP A 405 -6.35 0.53 8.34
N LEU A 406 -7.15 -0.42 8.82
CA LEU A 406 -7.07 -1.82 8.41
C LEU A 406 -8.11 -2.07 7.31
N HIS A 407 -7.65 -2.37 6.10
CA HIS A 407 -8.54 -2.67 4.99
C HIS A 407 -9.05 -4.11 5.06
N SER A 408 -10.22 -4.38 4.51
CA SER A 408 -10.83 -5.72 4.48
C SER A 408 -10.06 -6.72 3.62
N SER A 409 -9.22 -6.23 2.71
CA SER A 409 -8.39 -7.06 1.84
C SER A 409 -7.31 -7.77 2.65
N THR A 410 -7.43 -9.10 2.72
CA THR A 410 -6.44 -9.97 3.33
C THR A 410 -6.02 -11.04 2.34
N VAL A 411 -4.72 -11.33 2.29
CA VAL A 411 -4.14 -12.41 1.48
C VAL A 411 -3.45 -13.34 2.47
N GLY A 412 -3.77 -14.62 2.44
CA GLY A 412 -3.19 -15.55 3.41
C GLY A 412 -3.62 -16.98 3.21
N GLU A 413 -2.93 -17.87 3.91
CA GLU A 413 -3.21 -19.30 3.94
C GLU A 413 -3.65 -19.71 5.35
N TYR A 414 -4.69 -20.52 5.40
CA TYR A 414 -5.29 -21.00 6.64
C TYR A 414 -5.37 -22.51 6.58
N ARG A 415 -5.04 -23.19 7.68
CA ARG A 415 -5.37 -24.60 7.84
C ARG A 415 -6.89 -24.75 7.90
N LEU A 416 -7.45 -25.46 6.93
CA LEU A 416 -8.90 -25.62 6.77
C LEU A 416 -9.55 -26.39 7.93
N ASP A 417 -8.79 -27.28 8.57
CA ASP A 417 -9.23 -28.15 9.66
C ASP A 417 -9.24 -27.44 11.02
N THR A 418 -8.26 -26.57 11.29
CA THR A 418 -8.13 -25.88 12.58
C THR A 418 -8.54 -24.40 12.53
N GLY A 419 -8.64 -23.81 11.33
CA GLY A 419 -8.74 -22.36 11.15
C GLY A 419 -7.46 -21.61 11.50
N GLU A 420 -6.35 -22.32 11.74
CA GLU A 420 -5.08 -21.71 12.12
C GLU A 420 -4.48 -20.94 10.95
N ILE A 421 -4.11 -19.69 11.19
CA ILE A 421 -3.49 -18.81 10.20
C ILE A 421 -2.03 -19.27 10.00
N LEU A 422 -1.70 -19.80 8.82
CA LEU A 422 -0.33 -20.16 8.47
C LEU A 422 0.49 -18.90 8.20
N TRP A 423 -0.06 -18.01 7.37
CA TRP A 423 0.44 -16.66 7.15
C TRP A 423 -0.70 -15.75 6.70
N GLN A 424 -0.61 -14.46 7.03
CA GLN A 424 -1.59 -13.46 6.61
C GLN A 424 -0.91 -12.13 6.34
N GLN A 425 -1.11 -11.60 5.14
CA GLN A 425 -0.89 -10.22 4.79
C GLN A 425 -2.22 -9.46 4.85
N ARG A 426 -2.16 -8.26 5.42
CA ARG A 426 -3.28 -7.32 5.44
C ARG A 426 -2.87 -6.06 4.70
N LEU A 427 -3.79 -5.52 3.92
CA LEU A 427 -3.63 -4.19 3.38
C LEU A 427 -3.91 -3.17 4.49
N VAL A 428 -2.95 -2.30 4.78
CA VAL A 428 -3.06 -1.27 5.83
C VAL A 428 -2.66 0.09 5.26
N SER A 429 -3.18 1.18 5.83
CA SER A 429 -2.69 2.53 5.56
C SER A 429 -2.50 3.28 6.86
N LEU A 430 -1.49 4.15 6.94
CA LEU A 430 -1.49 5.17 7.99
C LEU A 430 -2.67 6.10 7.73
N GLY A 431 -3.36 6.52 8.80
CA GLY A 431 -4.48 7.42 8.62
C GLY A 431 -4.09 8.76 8.00
N ASN A 432 -5.09 9.56 7.63
CA ASN A 432 -4.94 10.85 6.95
C ASN A 432 -4.04 11.86 7.69
N TRP A 433 -3.78 11.65 8.98
CA TRP A 433 -2.79 12.43 9.73
C TRP A 433 -1.38 12.34 9.13
N ALA A 434 -1.04 11.22 8.51
CA ALA A 434 0.28 11.00 7.93
C ALA A 434 0.52 11.87 6.69
N ALA A 435 -0.54 12.32 6.00
CA ALA A 435 -0.42 13.21 4.83
C ALA A 435 0.06 14.63 5.20
N ILE A 436 -0.04 15.01 6.49
CA ILE A 436 0.44 16.31 7.00
C ILE A 436 1.69 16.18 7.86
N ALA A 437 2.20 14.96 8.05
CA ALA A 437 3.48 14.74 8.70
C ALA A 437 4.61 15.36 7.84
N PRO A 438 5.68 15.88 8.46
CA PRO A 438 6.82 16.37 7.70
C PRO A 438 7.43 15.24 6.87
N GLN A 439 8.04 15.61 5.74
CA GLN A 439 8.68 14.64 4.86
C GLN A 439 9.83 13.94 5.58
N LEU A 440 9.61 12.66 5.91
CA LEU A 440 10.62 11.81 6.49
C LEU A 440 11.61 11.37 5.40
N SER A 441 12.90 11.33 5.74
CA SER A 441 13.94 10.91 4.81
C SER A 441 14.01 9.38 4.70
N SER A 442 14.53 8.85 3.59
CA SER A 442 14.79 7.40 3.46
C SER A 442 15.75 6.88 4.55
N ASN A 443 16.65 7.73 5.05
CA ASN A 443 17.56 7.38 6.15
C ASN A 443 16.80 7.09 7.46
N THR A 444 15.65 7.73 7.68
CA THR A 444 14.77 7.49 8.83
C THR A 444 14.35 6.02 8.90
N VAL A 445 14.12 5.35 7.76
CA VAL A 445 13.79 3.91 7.72
C VAL A 445 14.93 3.07 8.29
N LEU A 446 16.16 3.36 7.88
CA LEU A 446 17.34 2.59 8.28
C LEU A 446 17.65 2.76 9.76
N ILE A 447 17.57 4.01 10.24
CA ILE A 447 17.76 4.33 11.66
C ILE A 447 16.67 3.67 12.52
N LEU A 448 15.39 3.79 12.14
CA LEU A 448 14.31 3.13 12.87
C LEU A 448 14.48 1.61 12.90
N ARG A 449 14.85 0.98 11.78
CA ARG A 449 15.11 -0.46 11.74
C ARG A 449 16.20 -0.87 12.74
N LYS A 450 17.29 -0.10 12.82
CA LYS A 450 18.38 -0.35 13.77
C LYS A 450 17.93 -0.16 15.22
N VAL A 451 17.26 0.95 15.53
CA VAL A 451 16.72 1.25 16.88
C VAL A 451 15.71 0.19 17.33
N LEU A 452 14.82 -0.25 16.43
CA LEU A 452 13.78 -1.21 16.77
C LEU A 452 14.33 -2.61 17.03
N ALA A 453 15.53 -2.93 16.56
CA ALA A 453 16.22 -4.20 16.84
C ALA A 453 16.76 -4.29 18.28
N TYR A 454 16.88 -3.17 19.01
CA TYR A 454 17.30 -3.17 20.40
C TYR A 454 16.36 -3.98 21.31
N HIS A 455 16.93 -4.65 22.31
CA HIS A 455 16.14 -5.50 23.19
C HIS A 455 15.24 -4.63 24.10
N PRO A 456 13.91 -4.86 24.14
CA PRO A 456 12.97 -3.95 24.80
C PRO A 456 13.21 -3.81 26.31
N GLN A 457 13.80 -4.82 26.96
CA GLN A 457 14.07 -4.78 28.40
C GLN A 457 15.51 -4.39 28.76
N ARG A 458 16.49 -4.78 27.93
CA ARG A 458 17.92 -4.59 28.27
C ARG A 458 18.39 -3.23 27.81
N ASP A 459 17.97 -2.86 26.60
CA ASP A 459 18.42 -1.65 25.90
C ASP A 459 17.26 -0.63 25.84
N ARG A 460 16.34 -0.72 26.80
CA ARG A 460 15.09 0.06 26.85
C ARG A 460 15.33 1.56 26.73
N PHE A 461 16.38 2.06 27.38
CA PHE A 461 16.77 3.47 27.38
C PHE A 461 17.23 3.90 25.98
N ALA A 462 18.16 3.16 25.38
CA ALA A 462 18.65 3.41 24.02
C ALA A 462 17.50 3.35 23.00
N LYS A 463 16.62 2.36 23.12
CA LYS A 463 15.45 2.22 22.25
C LYS A 463 14.48 3.39 22.36
N ARG A 464 14.08 3.78 23.59
CA ARG A 464 13.16 4.91 23.81
C ARG A 464 13.73 6.23 23.31
N ILE A 465 14.97 6.54 23.68
CA ILE A 465 15.67 7.76 23.25
C ILE A 465 15.88 7.76 21.73
N GLY A 466 16.35 6.64 21.17
CA GLY A 466 16.63 6.48 19.74
C GLY A 466 15.39 6.69 18.88
N ARG A 467 14.24 6.10 19.23
CA ARG A 467 12.99 6.28 18.47
C ARG A 467 12.58 7.75 18.42
N TRP A 468 12.65 8.43 19.57
CA TRP A 468 12.27 9.84 19.67
C TRP A 468 13.23 10.74 18.87
N LEU A 469 14.55 10.61 19.07
CA LEU A 469 15.55 11.43 18.36
C LEU A 469 15.49 11.24 16.84
N THR A 470 15.25 10.01 16.38
CA THR A 470 15.14 9.69 14.94
C THR A 470 14.05 10.52 14.24
N LEU A 471 12.91 10.76 14.91
CA LEU A 471 11.83 11.60 14.38
C LEU A 471 12.06 13.09 14.57
N GLN A 472 12.94 13.49 15.49
CA GLN A 472 13.29 14.91 15.66
C GLN A 472 14.32 15.35 14.61
N PHE A 473 15.27 14.48 14.26
CA PHE A 473 16.32 14.81 13.30
C PHE A 473 15.83 14.99 11.87
N SER A 474 14.62 14.51 11.52
CA SER A 474 14.00 14.85 10.23
C SER A 474 13.65 16.34 10.12
N SER A 475 13.44 17.02 11.24
CA SER A 475 13.04 18.44 11.28
C SER A 475 14.17 19.37 11.75
N HIS A 476 15.15 18.83 12.47
CA HIS A 476 16.22 19.61 13.08
C HIS A 476 17.60 18.97 12.86
N PRO A 477 18.55 19.65 12.19
CA PRO A 477 19.89 19.10 11.96
C PRO A 477 20.73 19.03 13.25
N ALA A 478 20.32 19.70 14.32
CA ALA A 478 20.85 19.55 15.66
C ALA A 478 19.74 19.92 16.66
N LEU A 479 19.70 19.23 17.79
CA LEU A 479 18.72 19.45 18.85
C LEU A 479 19.44 19.89 20.10
N VAL A 480 19.01 21.01 20.67
CA VAL A 480 19.44 21.46 21.99
C VAL A 480 18.23 21.48 22.89
N LEU A 481 18.25 20.67 23.95
CA LEU A 481 17.16 20.65 24.92
C LEU A 481 17.63 20.20 26.32
N PRO A 482 16.89 20.56 27.38
CA PRO A 482 17.12 20.03 28.72
C PRO A 482 16.94 18.51 28.78
N MET A 483 17.76 17.83 29.58
CA MET A 483 17.65 16.38 29.79
C MET A 483 16.24 15.96 30.24
N ARG A 484 15.60 16.74 31.10
CA ARG A 484 14.21 16.48 31.54
C ARG A 484 13.24 16.36 30.38
N GLU A 485 13.36 17.24 29.38
CA GLU A 485 12.46 17.25 28.23
C GLU A 485 12.69 16.02 27.35
N LEU A 486 13.96 15.65 27.13
CA LEU A 486 14.32 14.44 26.40
C LEU A 486 13.69 13.21 27.06
N LEU A 487 13.94 13.02 28.36
CA LEU A 487 13.46 11.86 29.10
C LEU A 487 11.92 11.83 29.15
N THR A 488 11.28 12.98 29.32
CA THR A 488 9.81 13.08 29.34
C THR A 488 9.22 12.72 27.97
N HIS A 489 9.77 13.27 26.88
CA HIS A 489 9.23 13.05 25.54
C HIS A 489 9.56 11.67 24.96
N ALA A 490 10.74 11.13 25.26
CA ALA A 490 11.09 9.74 24.96
C ALA A 490 10.38 8.74 25.91
N GLY A 491 9.73 9.25 26.96
CA GLY A 491 9.07 8.48 28.00
C GLY A 491 10.03 7.56 28.76
N VAL A 492 11.27 7.98 29.01
CA VAL A 492 12.23 7.18 29.78
C VAL A 492 11.81 7.14 31.26
N PRO A 493 11.63 5.96 31.88
CA PRO A 493 11.24 5.87 33.27
C PRO A 493 12.43 6.23 34.17
N ILE A 494 12.21 7.13 35.13
CA ILE A 494 13.23 7.59 36.08
C ILE A 494 13.06 6.86 37.41
N ASP A 495 14.09 6.12 37.83
CA ASP A 495 14.14 5.54 39.17
C ASP A 495 14.60 6.62 40.17
N LYS A 496 13.62 7.24 40.83
CA LYS A 496 13.84 8.31 41.81
C LYS A 496 14.62 7.84 43.05
N ASN A 497 14.63 6.53 43.33
CA ASN A 497 15.35 5.98 44.48
C ASN A 497 16.83 5.70 44.14
N HIS A 498 17.12 5.49 42.86
CA HIS A 498 18.47 5.21 42.37
C HIS A 498 18.82 6.09 41.15
N PRO A 499 18.90 7.43 41.33
CA PRO A 499 19.15 8.36 40.22
C PRO A 499 20.53 8.13 39.57
N ASP A 500 21.53 7.67 40.34
CA ASP A 500 22.87 7.37 39.81
C ASP A 500 22.84 6.23 38.79
N ARG A 501 22.06 5.19 39.10
CA ARG A 501 21.84 4.05 38.20
C ARG A 501 21.13 4.52 36.94
N THR A 502 20.08 5.32 37.09
CA THR A 502 19.32 5.87 35.96
C THR A 502 20.22 6.69 35.04
N ARG A 503 21.05 7.58 35.59
CA ARG A 503 22.03 8.36 34.82
C ARG A 503 22.99 7.48 34.04
N ARG A 504 23.59 6.47 34.68
CA ARG A 504 24.53 5.55 33.99
C ARG A 504 23.86 4.80 32.84
N LEU A 505 22.59 4.42 32.99
CA LEU A 505 21.82 3.78 31.92
C LEU A 505 21.54 4.75 30.76
N ILE A 506 21.28 6.02 31.03
CA ILE A 506 21.13 7.06 30.00
C ILE A 506 22.45 7.31 29.26
N GLU A 507 23.56 7.47 29.99
CA GLU A 507 24.89 7.68 29.39
C GLU A 507 25.33 6.46 28.57
N ALA A 508 25.07 5.24 29.05
CA ALA A 508 25.30 4.01 28.29
C ALA A 508 24.43 3.95 27.03
N ALA A 509 23.16 4.36 27.11
CA ALA A 509 22.28 4.44 25.96
C ALA A 509 22.79 5.44 24.90
N PHE A 510 23.33 6.59 25.29
CA PHE A 510 23.95 7.51 24.34
C PHE A 510 25.19 6.91 23.68
N ALA A 511 26.06 6.25 24.46
CA ALA A 511 27.24 5.59 23.92
C ALA A 511 26.87 4.51 22.87
N GLU A 512 25.83 3.71 23.16
CA GLU A 512 25.31 2.69 22.24
C GLU A 512 24.74 3.31 20.96
N LEU A 513 23.93 4.36 21.07
CA LEU A 513 23.37 5.08 19.91
C LEU A 513 24.45 5.73 19.03
N ILE A 514 25.54 6.22 19.63
CA ILE A 514 26.69 6.78 18.90
C ILE A 514 27.46 5.66 18.18
N GLN A 515 27.73 4.56 18.89
CA GLN A 515 28.43 3.41 18.33
C GLN A 515 27.70 2.83 17.12
N ASP A 516 26.37 2.81 17.15
CA ASP A 516 25.53 2.29 16.08
C ASP A 516 25.22 3.32 14.97
N HIS A 517 25.82 4.51 15.03
CA HIS A 517 25.60 5.61 14.07
C HIS A 517 24.11 6.01 13.94
N ILE A 518 23.36 5.92 15.03
CA ILE A 518 22.03 6.53 15.14
C ILE A 518 22.18 7.99 15.56
N LEU A 519 23.11 8.24 16.48
CA LEU A 519 23.50 9.55 16.96
C LEU A 519 24.93 9.88 16.49
N GLY A 520 25.19 11.14 16.14
CA GLY A 520 26.54 11.64 15.90
C GLY A 520 27.24 11.90 17.22
N GLU A 521 26.77 12.93 17.94
CA GLU A 521 27.30 13.32 19.25
C GLU A 521 26.16 13.63 20.24
N ALA A 522 26.39 13.35 21.51
CA ALA A 522 25.61 13.81 22.66
C ALA A 522 26.54 14.57 23.62
N THR A 523 26.47 15.89 23.62
CA THR A 523 27.35 16.72 24.44
C THR A 523 26.54 17.56 25.42
N MET A 524 26.86 17.43 26.71
CA MET A 524 26.34 18.33 27.74
C MET A 524 26.91 19.74 27.52
N ILE A 525 26.02 20.73 27.40
CA ILE A 525 26.42 22.13 27.27
C ILE A 525 26.70 22.67 28.67
N VAL A 526 27.94 23.06 28.92
CA VAL A 526 28.35 23.70 30.16
C VAL A 526 28.50 25.19 29.90
N ASP A 527 27.53 25.98 30.32
CA ASP A 527 27.61 27.43 30.23
C ASP A 527 28.85 27.96 30.97
N ALA A 528 29.47 29.03 30.46
CA ALA A 528 30.60 29.69 31.11
C ALA A 528 30.24 30.44 32.41
N THR A 529 29.05 30.23 32.96
CA THR A 529 28.61 30.89 34.19
C THR A 529 29.21 30.22 35.43
N PRO A 530 29.60 30.98 36.48
CA PRO A 530 30.12 30.41 37.72
C PRO A 530 29.18 29.37 38.38
N GLY A 531 27.86 29.52 38.17
CA GLY A 531 26.84 28.59 38.64
C GLY A 531 26.81 27.27 37.87
N ALA A 532 27.16 27.26 36.58
CA ALA A 532 27.19 26.05 35.77
C ALA A 532 28.37 25.13 36.13
N ALA A 533 29.56 25.67 36.39
CA ALA A 533 30.70 24.88 36.88
C ALA A 533 30.39 24.21 38.23
N SER A 534 29.75 24.93 39.15
CA SER A 534 29.31 24.40 40.43
C SER A 534 28.25 23.29 40.28
N ARG A 535 27.28 23.45 39.36
CA ARG A 535 26.28 22.41 39.03
C ARG A 535 26.94 21.17 38.43
N ALA A 536 27.83 21.35 37.45
CA ALA A 536 28.57 20.26 36.81
C ALA A 536 29.39 19.47 37.84
N GLN A 537 30.04 20.15 38.79
CA GLN A 537 30.77 19.50 39.88
C GLN A 537 29.84 18.71 40.80
N ARG A 538 28.67 19.26 41.19
CA ARG A 538 27.68 18.55 42.01
C ARG A 538 27.14 17.30 41.32
N ILE A 539 26.87 17.39 40.02
CA ILE A 539 26.47 16.28 39.16
C ILE A 539 27.58 15.22 39.11
N ALA A 540 28.83 15.62 38.86
CA ALA A 540 29.95 14.68 38.79
C ALA A 540 30.20 13.96 40.13
N GLN A 541 29.99 14.64 41.25
CA GLN A 541 30.19 14.09 42.59
C GLN A 541 28.95 13.41 43.18
N CYS A 542 27.82 13.38 42.46
CA CYS A 542 26.54 12.82 42.91
C CYS A 542 26.09 13.35 44.29
N THR A 543 26.33 14.64 44.56
CA THR A 543 26.01 15.30 45.84
C THR A 543 24.51 15.60 45.99
N ARG A 544 24.01 15.86 47.21
CA ARG A 544 22.56 16.09 47.44
C ARG A 544 21.96 17.11 46.44
N GLY A 545 20.88 16.72 45.77
CA GLY A 545 20.17 17.57 44.79
C GLY A 545 20.72 17.52 43.37
N TRP A 546 21.74 16.68 43.10
CA TRP A 546 22.38 16.62 41.79
C TRP A 546 21.46 16.17 40.65
N TRP A 547 20.43 15.37 40.92
CA TRP A 547 19.50 14.90 39.89
C TRP A 547 18.68 16.05 39.29
N GLN A 548 18.21 16.97 40.14
CA GLN A 548 17.52 18.17 39.67
C GLN A 548 18.44 19.05 38.82
N ASP A 549 19.71 19.16 39.21
CA ASP A 549 20.71 19.86 38.40
C ASP A 549 20.92 19.14 37.05
N PHE A 550 21.01 17.80 37.04
CA PHE A 550 21.17 16.98 35.84
C PHE A 550 19.98 17.11 34.88
N GLU A 551 18.75 17.04 35.38
CA GLU A 551 17.52 17.25 34.59
C GLU A 551 17.48 18.62 33.88
N LEU A 552 18.09 19.63 34.49
CA LEU A 552 18.17 20.99 33.97
C LEU A 552 19.39 21.24 33.08
N THR A 553 20.30 20.27 32.94
CA THR A 553 21.42 20.42 31.99
C THR A 553 20.90 20.40 30.57
N GLU A 554 21.39 21.34 29.76
CA GLU A 554 21.13 21.35 28.32
C GLU A 554 22.10 20.41 27.61
N TRP A 555 21.57 19.67 26.64
CA TRP A 555 22.34 18.73 25.84
C TRP A 555 22.15 19.04 24.37
N GLN A 556 23.26 19.04 23.64
CA GLN A 556 23.25 19.09 22.18
C GLN A 556 23.35 17.67 21.63
N PHE A 557 22.42 17.34 20.74
CA PHE A 557 22.36 16.09 20.01
C PHE A 557 22.50 16.37 18.52
N THR A 558 23.40 15.67 17.83
CA THR A 558 23.57 15.77 16.37
C THR A 558 23.23 14.44 15.70
N PRO A 559 22.60 14.43 14.52
CA PRO A 559 22.38 13.21 13.77
C PRO A 559 23.72 12.65 13.30
N ALA A 560 23.80 11.34 13.15
CA ALA A 560 24.97 10.72 12.54
C ALA A 560 25.11 11.18 11.08
N THR A 561 26.34 11.51 10.67
CA THR A 561 26.65 11.83 9.27
C THR A 561 26.77 10.57 8.40
N GLN A 562 27.03 9.43 9.05
CA GLN A 562 27.12 8.12 8.41
C GLN A 562 25.80 7.38 8.56
N THR A 563 25.36 6.73 7.48
CA THR A 563 24.19 5.85 7.51
C THR A 563 24.52 4.60 8.34
N PRO A 564 23.62 4.17 9.26
CA PRO A 564 23.85 2.97 10.04
C PRO A 564 24.00 1.75 9.12
N VAL A 565 25.05 0.97 9.34
CA VAL A 565 25.26 -0.30 8.64
C VAL A 565 24.30 -1.32 9.23
N ILE A 566 23.27 -1.66 8.47
CA ILE A 566 22.40 -2.78 8.83
C ILE A 566 23.09 -4.04 8.30
N PRO A 567 23.55 -4.95 9.18
CA PRO A 567 24.12 -6.20 8.71
C PRO A 567 23.08 -6.88 7.82
N SER A 568 23.51 -7.35 6.66
CA SER A 568 22.68 -8.09 5.71
C SER A 568 22.29 -9.45 6.32
N ALA A 569 21.43 -9.42 7.33
CA ALA A 569 20.72 -10.61 7.79
C ALA A 569 19.73 -10.96 6.67
N THR A 570 19.84 -12.20 6.19
CA THR A 570 18.96 -12.90 5.25
C THR A 570 17.53 -12.36 5.29
N LEU A 571 17.18 -11.55 4.29
CA LEU A 571 15.80 -11.21 3.96
C LEU A 571 15.07 -12.46 3.44
#